data_AF-A0A1F9AKQ1-F1
#
_entry.id   AF-A0A1F9AKQ1-F1
#
_cell.length_a   1.000
_cell.length_b   1.000
_cell.length_c   1.000
_cell.angle_alpha   90.00
_cell.angle_beta   90.00
_cell.angle_gamma   90.00
#
_symmetry.space_group_name_H-M   'P 1'
#
loop_
_entity.id
_entity.type
_entity.pdbx_description
1 polymer ?
#
loop_
_entity_poly.entity_id
_entity_poly.type
_entity_poly.pdbx_seq_one_letter_code
_entity_poly.pdbx_strand_id
1 'polypeptide(L)' 'MAKIKEMTVDELEQFIEHKVVEILGDPDAGLALKPAFRKKLESILKKSSKMTSHQEVVKRLG' A
#
# COMPACT_ATOMS: atom_id res chain seq x y z
N MET A 1 -25.14 -10.53 6.21
CA MET A 1 -25.61 -9.20 5.76
C MET A 1 -25.58 -8.13 6.85
N ALA A 2 -25.73 -8.48 8.14
CA ALA A 2 -25.64 -7.53 9.26
C ALA A 2 -24.36 -6.66 9.25
N LYS A 3 -23.20 -7.27 8.91
CA LYS A 3 -21.91 -6.56 8.84
C LYS A 3 -21.85 -5.38 7.86
N ILE A 4 -22.61 -5.37 6.76
CA ILE A 4 -22.57 -4.25 5.79
C ILE A 4 -23.36 -3.07 6.33
N LYS A 5 -24.44 -3.33 7.07
CA LYS A 5 -25.36 -2.31 7.56
C LYS A 5 -24.79 -1.49 8.72
N GLU A 6 -23.71 -1.97 9.33
CA GLU A 6 -23.01 -1.36 10.46
C GLU A 6 -21.71 -0.64 10.02
N MET A 7 -21.35 -0.70 8.73
CA MET A 7 -20.14 -0.03 8.21
C MET A 7 -20.32 1.48 8.15
N THR A 8 -19.25 2.21 8.44
CA THR A 8 -19.14 3.62 8.07
C THR A 8 -19.03 3.78 6.56
N VAL A 9 -19.20 5.00 6.06
CA VAL A 9 -19.02 5.29 4.62
C VAL A 9 -17.59 4.95 4.19
N ASP A 10 -16.59 5.34 4.97
CA ASP A 10 -15.17 5.08 4.68
C ASP A 10 -14.88 3.56 4.62
N GLU A 11 -15.44 2.78 5.55
CA GLU A 11 -15.31 1.33 5.55
C GLU A 11 -15.97 0.68 4.33
N LEU A 12 -17.12 1.22 3.91
CA LEU A 12 -17.81 0.75 2.72
C LEU A 12 -17.04 1.09 1.44
N GLU A 13 -16.46 2.28 1.34
CA GLU A 13 -15.61 2.68 0.22
C GLU A 13 -14.40 1.75 0.08
N GLN A 14 -13.70 1.50 1.19
CA GLN A 14 -12.57 0.56 1.23
C GLN A 14 -12.99 -0.87 0.85
N PHE A 15 -14.16 -1.31 1.32
CA PHE A 15 -14.70 -2.62 0.96
C PHE A 15 -15.00 -2.72 -0.54
N ILE A 16 -15.58 -1.67 -1.13
CA ILE A 16 -15.86 -1.60 -2.57
C ILE A 16 -14.55 -1.61 -3.37
N GLU A 17 -13.57 -0.78 -3.00
CA GLU A 17 -12.27 -0.71 -3.68
C GLU A 17 -11.58 -2.08 -3.70
N HIS A 18 -11.51 -2.75 -2.55
CA HIS A 18 -10.96 -4.11 -2.49
C HIS A 18 -11.71 -5.09 -3.39
N LYS A 19 -13.04 -5.03 -3.45
CA LYS A 19 -13.83 -5.90 -4.32
C LYS A 19 -13.64 -5.61 -5.80
N VAL A 20 -13.46 -4.34 -6.16
CA VAL A 20 -13.12 -3.93 -7.53
C VAL A 20 -11.77 -4.51 -7.95
N VAL A 21 -10.74 -4.38 -7.10
CA VAL A 21 -9.40 -4.95 -7.37
C VAL A 21 -9.42 -6.48 -7.40
N GLU A 22 -10.20 -7.14 -6.54
CA GLU A 22 -10.35 -8.60 -6.58
C GLU A 22 -10.95 -9.10 -7.91
N ILE A 23 -11.91 -8.36 -8.48
CA ILE A 23 -12.63 -8.77 -9.69
C ILE A 23 -11.85 -8.39 -10.96
N LEU A 24 -11.31 -7.17 -11.01
CA LEU A 24 -10.69 -6.60 -12.21
C LEU A 24 -9.16 -6.76 -12.22
N GLY A 25 -8.57 -7.11 -11.08
CA GLY A 25 -7.13 -7.18 -10.89
C GLY A 25 -6.50 -5.83 -10.55
N ASP A 26 -5.18 -5.85 -10.40
CA ASP A 26 -4.38 -4.64 -10.23
C ASP A 26 -4.27 -3.90 -11.58
N PRO A 27 -4.78 -2.66 -11.70
CA PRO A 27 -4.70 -1.89 -12.94
C PRO A 27 -3.25 -1.58 -13.37
N ASP A 28 -2.30 -1.62 -12.43
CA ASP A 28 -0.89 -1.40 -12.70
C ASP A 28 -0.12 -2.71 -13.00
N ALA A 29 -0.81 -3.86 -13.02
CA ALA A 29 -0.19 -5.15 -13.26
C ALA A 29 0.52 -5.18 -14.64
N GLY A 30 1.78 -5.61 -14.64
CA GLY A 30 2.59 -5.73 -15.84
C GLY A 30 3.22 -4.42 -16.33
N LEU A 31 2.98 -3.29 -15.66
CA LEU A 31 3.67 -2.04 -15.98
C LEU A 31 5.13 -2.07 -15.53
N ALA A 32 6.04 -1.75 -16.44
CA ALA A 32 7.45 -1.62 -16.11
C ALA A 32 7.74 -0.25 -15.46
N LEU A 33 8.56 -0.26 -14.41
CA LEU A 33 9.08 0.97 -13.82
C LEU A 33 9.91 1.75 -14.84
N LYS A 34 9.74 3.08 -14.85
CA LYS A 34 10.60 3.98 -15.64
C LYS A 34 12.08 3.72 -15.28
N PRO A 35 13.01 3.63 -16.26
CA PRO A 35 14.41 3.30 -15.99
C PRO A 35 15.09 4.20 -14.96
N ALA A 36 14.78 5.50 -14.96
CA ALA A 36 15.29 6.45 -13.99
C ALA A 36 14.83 6.15 -12.56
N PHE A 37 13.56 5.76 -12.40
CA PHE A 37 13.00 5.38 -11.10
C PHE A 37 13.59 4.07 -10.61
N ARG A 38 13.72 3.07 -11.49
CA ARG A 38 14.37 1.79 -11.16
C ARG A 38 15.80 1.99 -10.66
N LYS A 39 16.62 2.79 -11.36
CA LYS A 39 18.00 3.11 -10.92
C LYS A 39 18.04 3.77 -9.55
N LYS A 40 17.13 4.71 -9.29
CA LYS A 40 17.00 5.38 -7.98
C LYS A 40 16.64 4.37 -6.89
N LEU A 41 15.68 3.49 -7.15
CA LEU A 41 15.24 2.46 -6.21
C LEU A 41 16.37 1.49 -5.87
N GLU A 42 17.08 0.99 -6.88
CA GLU A 42 18.25 0.12 -6.69
C GLU A 42 19.34 0.79 -5.85
N SER A 43 19.58 2.10 -6.04
CA SER A 43 20.53 2.86 -5.21
C SER A 43 20.07 2.97 -3.75
N ILE A 44 18.76 3.08 -3.50
CA ILE A 44 18.22 3.14 -2.14
C ILE A 44 18.36 1.77 -1.47
N LEU A 45 18.00 0.70 -2.16
CA LEU A 45 18.05 -0.67 -1.63
C LEU A 45 19.49 -1.15 -1.37
N LYS A 46 20.46 -0.69 -2.15
CA LYS A 46 21.90 -0.99 -1.94
C LYS A 46 22.49 -0.27 -0.74
N LYS A 47 21.94 0.88 -0.32
CA LYS A 47 22.35 1.52 0.92
C LYS A 47 21.83 0.63 2.05
N SER A 48 22.68 0.29 3.01
CA SER A 48 22.21 -0.30 4.28
C SER A 48 21.24 0.70 4.91
N SER A 49 19.96 0.55 4.64
CA SER A 49 18.95 1.46 5.16
C SER A 49 19.04 1.38 6.68
N LYS A 50 19.11 2.52 7.36
CA LYS A 50 18.88 2.54 8.81
C LYS A 50 17.44 2.08 9.01
N MET A 51 17.25 0.81 9.32
CA MET A 51 15.93 0.29 9.67
C MET A 51 15.58 0.86 11.03
N THR A 52 14.53 1.66 11.10
CA THR A 52 13.93 2.07 12.36
C THR A 52 12.94 0.98 12.76
N SER A 53 12.97 0.54 14.02
CA SER A 53 12.02 -0.46 14.50
C SER A 53 10.59 0.08 14.42
N HIS A 54 9.62 -0.79 14.14
CA HIS A 54 8.21 -0.40 14.10
C HIS A 54 7.77 0.29 15.41
N GLN A 55 8.24 -0.22 16.56
CA GLN A 55 7.99 0.37 17.88
C GLN A 55 8.47 1.83 17.99
N GLU A 56 9.64 2.13 17.45
CA GLU A 56 10.19 3.49 17.48
C GLU A 56 9.42 4.47 16.56
N VAL A 57 8.88 3.98 15.44
CA VAL A 57 8.02 4.77 14.55
C VAL A 57 6.68 5.09 15.23
N VAL A 58 6.02 4.09 15.82
CA VAL A 58 4.75 4.27 16.54
C VAL A 58 4.91 5.26 17.68
N LYS A 59 6.02 5.22 18.43
CA LYS A 59 6.28 6.19 19.52
C LYS A 59 6.44 7.65 19.03
N ARG A 60 6.90 7.86 17.80
CA ARG A 60 7.18 9.21 17.26
C ARG A 60 5.99 9.86 16.56
N LEU A 61 5.15 9.05 15.92
CA LEU A 61 4.11 9.52 15.00
C LEU A 61 2.70 9.05 15.38
N GLY A 62 2.59 8.08 16.30
CA GLY A 62 1.32 7.58 16.83
C GLY A 62 0.85 8.35 18.06
#